data_AF-A0A067PEL4-F1
#
_entry.id   AF-A0A067PEL4-F1
#
_cell.length_a   1.000
_cell.length_b   1.000
_cell.length_c   1.000
_cell.angle_alpha   90.00
_cell.angle_beta   90.00
_cell.angle_gamma   90.00
#
_symmetry.space_group_name_H-M   'P 1'
#
loop_
_entity.id
_entity.type
_entity.pdbx_description
1 polymer ?
#
loop_
_entity_poly.entity_id
_entity_poly.type
_entity_poly.pdbx_seq_one_letter_code
_entity_poly.pdbx_strand_id
1 'polypeptide(L)'
;MQDRAWDSGVEDWLWATLETTAVLNSILQVIHPGFFTYGVLSRNRLRELDGHKDVVKSWLSIYTAMVVIANRDMPIHQDHHCYVGWYDMLASVGCYSQAEMEMPSLGFRSSYPPGTLSALSGHIISHGVSPCVGERVCYAYFMHHKVPHRVGISMSHGLRMMADHYDRVQAERTSKSNNVPNV
;
A
#
# COMPACT_ATOMS: atom_id res chain seq x y z
N MET A 1 -1.92 -1.91 26.38
CA MET A 1 -1.66 -2.63 25.10
C MET A 1 -0.52 -1.96 24.32
N GLN A 2 -0.48 -0.62 24.25
CA GLN A 2 0.64 0.13 23.65
C GLN A 2 1.98 -0.14 24.34
N ASP A 3 2.04 -0.17 25.67
CA ASP A 3 3.33 -0.30 26.40
C ASP A 3 4.11 -1.59 26.08
N ARG A 4 3.44 -2.73 25.87
CA ARG A 4 4.12 -4.00 25.50
C ARG A 4 4.64 -4.04 24.07
N ALA A 5 4.09 -3.21 23.17
CA ALA A 5 4.55 -3.15 21.79
C ALA A 5 5.87 -2.37 21.68
N TRP A 6 6.09 -1.39 22.55
CA TRP A 6 7.33 -0.61 22.57
C TRP A 6 8.52 -1.42 23.11
N ASP A 7 8.30 -2.33 24.06
CA ASP A 7 9.33 -3.27 24.56
C ASP A 7 9.77 -4.35 23.54
N SER A 8 9.14 -4.41 22.36
CA SER A 8 9.35 -5.48 21.37
C SER A 8 10.39 -5.18 20.29
N GLY A 9 11.05 -4.01 20.36
CA GLY A 9 12.02 -3.57 19.34
C GLY A 9 11.39 -3.05 18.04
N VAL A 10 10.05 -2.95 17.98
CA VAL A 10 9.32 -2.42 16.81
C VAL A 10 9.69 -0.96 16.53
N GLU A 11 9.91 -0.16 17.57
CA GLU A 11 10.35 1.23 17.40
C GLU A 11 11.73 1.30 16.75
N ASP A 12 12.70 0.57 17.28
CA ASP A 12 14.06 0.50 16.74
C ASP A 12 14.04 0.01 15.29
N TRP A 13 13.21 -1.00 15.00
CA TRP A 13 13.02 -1.49 13.64
C TRP A 13 12.41 -0.42 12.72
N LEU A 14 11.38 0.32 13.16
CA LEU A 14 10.81 1.42 12.39
C LEU A 14 11.85 2.52 12.13
N TRP A 15 12.64 2.89 13.14
CA TRP A 15 13.75 3.85 12.99
C TRP A 15 14.81 3.34 12.00
N ALA A 16 15.15 2.05 12.04
CA ALA A 16 16.09 1.44 11.09
C ALA A 16 15.56 1.44 9.65
N THR A 17 14.25 1.43 9.44
CA THR A 17 13.64 1.49 8.09
C THR A 17 13.42 2.91 7.55
N LEU A 18 13.82 3.97 8.27
CA LEU A 18 13.56 5.34 7.85
C LEU A 18 14.09 5.65 6.46
N GLU A 19 15.35 5.30 6.18
CA GLU A 19 15.98 5.62 4.90
C GLU A 19 15.26 4.92 3.74
N THR A 20 14.99 3.62 3.87
CA THR A 20 14.21 2.86 2.89
C THR A 20 12.84 3.47 2.68
N THR A 21 12.15 3.85 3.76
CA THR A 21 10.83 4.48 3.70
C THR A 21 10.88 5.86 3.03
N ALA A 22 11.94 6.63 3.26
CA ALA A 22 12.15 7.91 2.60
C ALA A 22 12.32 7.74 1.09
N VAL A 23 13.15 6.79 0.66
CA VAL A 23 13.34 6.46 -0.77
C VAL A 23 12.03 6.02 -1.42
N LEU A 24 11.27 5.13 -0.78
CA LEU A 24 9.95 4.68 -1.24
C LEU A 24 8.98 5.84 -1.43
N ASN A 25 8.89 6.72 -0.43
CA ASN A 25 8.07 7.92 -0.47
C ASN A 25 8.49 8.85 -1.62
N SER A 26 9.79 9.06 -1.83
CA SER A 26 10.33 9.87 -2.93
C SER A 26 10.03 9.28 -4.31
N ILE A 27 10.14 7.96 -4.47
CA ILE A 27 9.77 7.28 -5.72
C ILE A 27 8.29 7.50 -5.99
N LEU A 28 7.42 7.29 -4.98
CA LEU A 28 5.98 7.50 -5.14
C LEU A 28 5.63 8.95 -5.47
N GLN A 29 6.35 9.92 -4.88
CA GLN A 29 6.18 11.33 -5.21
C GLN A 29 6.40 11.60 -6.71
N VAL A 30 7.31 10.88 -7.36
CA VAL A 30 7.59 11.02 -8.79
C VAL A 30 6.58 10.25 -9.63
N ILE A 31 6.32 8.97 -9.33
CA ILE A 31 5.52 8.10 -10.20
C ILE A 31 4.00 8.27 -9.98
N HIS A 32 3.59 8.77 -8.81
CA HIS A 32 2.19 8.98 -8.45
C HIS A 32 1.99 10.17 -7.49
N PRO A 33 2.33 11.42 -7.90
CA PRO A 33 2.39 12.60 -7.03
C PRO A 33 1.07 12.90 -6.28
N GLY A 34 -0.07 12.65 -6.93
CA GLY A 34 -1.38 12.80 -6.32
C GLY A 34 -1.61 11.85 -5.13
N PHE A 35 -1.17 10.59 -5.27
CA PHE A 35 -1.32 9.60 -4.22
C PHE A 35 -0.36 9.87 -3.07
N PHE A 36 0.87 10.29 -3.40
CA PHE A 36 1.82 10.80 -2.42
C PHE A 36 1.22 11.95 -1.59
N THR A 37 0.63 12.95 -2.24
CA THR A 37 -0.01 14.10 -1.57
C THR A 37 -1.13 13.64 -0.64
N TYR A 38 -1.99 12.75 -1.12
CA TYR A 38 -3.07 12.17 -0.34
C TYR A 38 -2.57 11.41 0.91
N GLY A 39 -1.50 10.63 0.77
CA GLY A 39 -0.87 9.92 1.88
C GLY A 39 -0.21 10.85 2.89
N VAL A 40 0.48 11.91 2.44
CA VAL A 40 1.07 12.94 3.33
C VAL A 40 -0.01 13.63 4.16
N LEU A 41 -1.11 14.05 3.54
CA LEU A 41 -2.23 14.68 4.25
C LEU A 41 -2.84 13.72 5.28
N SER A 42 -3.05 12.47 4.90
CA SER A 42 -3.59 11.42 5.79
C SER A 42 -2.68 11.17 7.00
N ARG A 43 -1.36 11.02 6.77
CA ARG A 43 -0.36 10.82 7.82
C ARG A 43 -0.27 12.04 8.74
N ASN A 44 -0.22 13.26 8.20
CA ASN A 44 -0.14 14.47 8.99
C ASN A 44 -1.39 14.66 9.86
N ARG A 45 -2.58 14.38 9.31
CA ARG A 45 -3.81 14.45 10.08
C ARG A 45 -3.86 13.41 11.20
N LEU A 46 -3.32 12.21 10.96
CA LEU A 46 -3.18 11.18 12.00
C LEU A 46 -2.26 11.62 13.15
N ARG A 47 -1.19 12.38 12.85
CA ARG A 47 -0.28 12.95 13.88
C ARG A 47 -0.96 13.98 14.78
N GLU A 48 -2.01 14.64 14.30
CA GLU A 48 -2.74 15.64 15.08
C GLU A 48 -3.73 15.00 16.07
N LEU A 49 -4.14 13.75 15.84
CA LEU A 49 -5.08 13.04 16.71
C LEU A 49 -4.42 12.58 18.01
N ASP A 50 -5.11 12.81 19.12
CA ASP A 50 -4.64 12.36 20.44
C ASP A 50 -4.51 10.82 20.50
N GLY A 51 -3.52 10.35 21.25
CA GLY A 51 -3.16 8.93 21.37
C GLY A 51 -2.35 8.35 20.19
N HIS A 52 -2.11 9.13 19.12
CA HIS A 52 -1.34 8.69 17.94
C HIS A 52 -0.04 9.47 17.74
N LYS A 53 0.14 10.59 18.47
CA LYS A 53 1.29 11.49 18.35
C LYS A 53 2.63 10.77 18.47
N ASP A 54 2.78 9.86 19.44
CA ASP A 54 4.06 9.19 19.67
C ASP A 54 4.29 8.02 18.69
N VAL A 55 3.27 7.21 18.43
CA VAL A 55 3.34 6.08 17.48
C VAL A 55 3.67 6.55 16.05
N VAL A 56 3.14 7.69 15.63
CA VAL A 56 3.30 8.19 14.26
C VAL A 56 4.62 8.99 14.08
N LYS A 57 5.41 9.18 15.14
CA LYS A 57 6.77 9.77 15.03
C LYS A 57 7.72 8.84 14.29
N SER A 58 7.70 7.56 14.60
CA SER A 58 8.53 6.53 13.94
C SER A 58 7.94 6.04 12.61
N TRP A 59 6.65 6.30 12.34
CA TRP A 59 6.01 6.00 11.05
C TRP A 59 6.26 7.09 10.00
N LEU A 60 7.33 6.94 9.21
CA LEU A 60 7.63 7.86 8.11
C LEU A 60 6.77 7.62 6.86
N SER A 61 6.24 6.41 6.67
CA SER A 61 5.58 6.02 5.43
C SER A 61 4.33 6.86 5.17
N ILE A 62 4.11 7.23 3.90
CA ILE A 62 2.84 7.83 3.48
C ILE A 62 1.72 6.78 3.42
N TYR A 63 2.08 5.51 3.33
CA TYR A 63 1.15 4.39 3.38
C TYR A 63 0.62 4.20 4.80
N THR A 64 -0.59 3.69 4.93
CA THR A 64 -1.21 3.47 6.24
C THR A 64 -0.82 2.16 6.88
N ALA A 65 -0.26 1.23 6.11
CA ALA A 65 0.14 -0.09 6.57
C ALA A 65 1.36 -0.58 5.80
N MET A 66 2.08 -1.48 6.46
CA MET A 66 3.16 -2.26 5.88
C MET A 66 3.11 -3.66 6.47
N VAL A 67 3.32 -4.68 5.63
CA VAL A 67 3.44 -6.08 6.06
C VAL A 67 4.82 -6.59 5.65
N VAL A 68 5.44 -7.35 6.55
CA VAL A 68 6.69 -8.08 6.30
C VAL A 68 6.33 -9.50 5.90
N ILE A 69 6.75 -9.91 4.70
CA ILE A 69 6.48 -11.23 4.14
C ILE A 69 7.83 -11.94 3.98
N ALA A 70 8.12 -12.89 4.87
CA ALA A 70 9.37 -13.66 4.84
C ALA A 70 9.12 -15.08 4.32
N ASN A 71 9.86 -15.50 3.29
CA ASN A 71 9.88 -16.84 2.68
C ASN A 71 8.50 -17.45 2.38
N ARG A 72 7.49 -16.60 2.21
CA ARG A 72 6.13 -17.04 1.91
C ARG A 72 5.96 -17.09 0.41
N ASP A 73 5.42 -18.19 -0.08
CA ASP A 73 4.95 -18.28 -1.47
C ASP A 73 3.82 -17.28 -1.70
N MET A 74 3.89 -16.58 -2.83
CA MET A 74 2.88 -15.59 -3.23
C MET A 74 2.24 -16.05 -4.54
N PRO A 75 1.22 -16.94 -4.48
CA PRO A 75 0.44 -17.32 -5.65
C PRO A 75 -0.15 -16.10 -6.36
N ILE A 76 -0.48 -16.25 -7.64
CA ILE A 76 -1.14 -15.18 -8.41
C ILE A 76 -2.46 -14.78 -7.71
N HIS A 77 -2.59 -13.50 -7.40
CA HIS A 77 -3.79 -12.93 -6.76
C HIS A 77 -4.01 -11.46 -7.17
N GLN A 78 -5.12 -10.88 -6.70
CA GLN A 78 -5.43 -9.46 -6.79
C GLN A 78 -5.80 -8.94 -5.40
N ASP A 79 -5.48 -7.68 -5.14
CA ASP A 79 -5.77 -7.00 -3.88
C ASP A 79 -7.08 -6.21 -3.97
N HIS A 80 -8.19 -6.87 -3.67
CA HIS A 80 -9.51 -6.26 -3.78
C HIS A 80 -9.84 -5.22 -2.69
N HIS A 81 -8.96 -5.04 -1.70
CA HIS A 81 -9.22 -4.16 -0.55
C HIS A 81 -8.70 -2.72 -0.71
N CYS A 82 -7.96 -2.43 -1.79
CA CYS A 82 -7.53 -1.07 -2.15
C CYS A 82 -8.42 -0.48 -3.25
N TYR A 83 -8.35 0.85 -3.44
CA TYR A 83 -9.01 1.48 -4.58
C TYR A 83 -8.21 1.22 -5.87
N VAL A 84 -8.94 1.05 -6.98
CA VAL A 84 -8.45 1.01 -8.36
C VAL A 84 -7.47 2.15 -8.57
N GLY A 85 -6.26 1.80 -9.02
CA GLY A 85 -5.18 2.73 -9.36
C GLY A 85 -4.36 3.23 -8.17
N TRP A 86 -4.66 2.82 -6.93
CA TRP A 86 -3.69 2.95 -5.84
C TRP A 86 -2.55 1.98 -6.05
N TYR A 87 -1.31 2.45 -5.88
CA TYR A 87 -0.12 1.62 -6.05
C TYR A 87 0.32 1.06 -4.72
N ASP A 88 0.45 -0.24 -4.64
CA ASP A 88 1.19 -0.92 -3.59
C ASP A 88 2.68 -0.92 -3.96
N MET A 89 3.54 -0.76 -2.96
CA MET A 89 5.00 -0.76 -3.15
C MET A 89 5.57 -2.02 -2.51
N LEU A 90 6.19 -2.87 -3.33
CA LEU A 90 6.76 -4.15 -2.91
C LEU A 90 8.27 -4.08 -3.01
N ALA A 91 8.94 -3.93 -1.87
CA ALA A 91 10.40 -3.91 -1.79
C ALA A 91 10.90 -5.31 -1.38
N SER A 92 11.61 -5.98 -2.28
CA SER A 92 12.19 -7.29 -2.02
C SER A 92 13.65 -7.19 -1.64
N VAL A 93 14.04 -7.82 -0.53
CA VAL A 93 15.39 -7.79 0.04
C VAL A 93 15.77 -9.17 0.59
N GLY A 94 17.03 -9.33 0.97
CA GLY A 94 17.56 -10.57 1.57
C GLY A 94 18.53 -11.31 0.66
N CYS A 95 19.03 -12.44 1.14
CA CYS A 95 19.98 -13.28 0.43
C CYS A 95 19.24 -14.42 -0.26
N TYR A 96 18.69 -14.13 -1.44
CA TYR A 96 17.97 -15.11 -2.25
C TYR A 96 18.29 -14.99 -3.74
N SER A 97 17.90 -16.02 -4.50
CA SER A 97 18.03 -16.07 -5.96
C SER A 97 16.81 -16.75 -6.60
N GLN A 98 16.72 -16.68 -7.93
CA GLN A 98 15.73 -17.36 -8.77
C GLN A 98 14.26 -16.94 -8.56
N ALA A 99 13.99 -15.87 -7.81
CA ALA A 99 12.64 -15.32 -7.74
C ALA A 99 12.28 -14.62 -9.06
N GLU A 100 11.02 -14.78 -9.48
CA GLU A 100 10.43 -14.10 -10.63
C GLU A 100 9.13 -13.41 -10.19
N MET A 101 8.94 -12.17 -10.64
CA MET A 101 7.69 -11.45 -10.49
C MET A 101 6.83 -11.76 -11.71
N GLU A 102 5.61 -12.20 -11.47
CA GLU A 102 4.64 -12.54 -12.50
C GLU A 102 3.46 -11.58 -12.42
N MET A 103 3.11 -10.96 -13.54
CA MET A 103 1.90 -10.15 -13.71
C MET A 103 1.14 -10.64 -14.95
N PRO A 104 0.38 -11.74 -14.84
CA PRO A 104 -0.20 -12.44 -16.00
C PRO A 104 -1.14 -11.57 -16.83
N SER A 105 -1.91 -10.67 -16.18
CA SER A 105 -2.81 -9.74 -16.88
C SER A 105 -2.09 -8.79 -17.82
N LEU A 106 -0.78 -8.63 -17.67
CA LEU A 106 0.09 -7.80 -18.52
C LEU A 106 1.01 -8.63 -19.42
N GLY A 107 0.94 -9.98 -19.36
CA GLY A 107 1.89 -10.86 -20.04
C GLY A 107 3.34 -10.68 -19.55
N PHE A 108 3.52 -10.17 -18.34
CA PHE A 108 4.84 -9.86 -17.79
C PHE A 108 5.32 -10.96 -16.84
N ARG A 109 6.56 -11.39 -17.05
CA ARG A 109 7.32 -12.26 -16.15
C ARG A 109 8.78 -11.87 -16.25
N SER A 110 9.41 -11.54 -15.13
CA SER A 110 10.81 -11.13 -15.13
C SER A 110 11.51 -11.49 -13.83
N SER A 111 12.84 -11.57 -13.89
CA SER A 111 13.69 -11.76 -12.72
C SER A 111 13.39 -10.71 -11.65
N TYR A 112 13.26 -11.16 -10.40
CA TYR A 112 12.94 -10.32 -9.25
C TYR A 112 14.04 -10.44 -8.18
N PRO A 113 15.25 -9.94 -8.45
CA PRO A 113 16.39 -10.07 -7.55
C PRO A 113 16.25 -9.21 -6.28
N PRO A 114 17.05 -9.50 -5.22
CA PRO A 114 17.10 -8.64 -4.05
C PRO A 114 17.42 -7.19 -4.41
N GLY A 115 16.82 -6.24 -3.69
CA GLY A 115 16.93 -4.80 -3.97
C GLY A 115 15.93 -4.28 -5.00
N THR A 116 15.03 -5.13 -5.52
CA THR A 116 14.01 -4.70 -6.48
C THR A 116 12.80 -4.09 -5.78
N LEU A 117 12.34 -2.97 -6.32
CA LEU A 117 11.10 -2.32 -5.92
C LEU A 117 10.07 -2.41 -7.06
N SER A 118 8.86 -2.86 -6.74
CA SER A 118 7.75 -2.90 -7.69
C SER A 118 6.62 -2.00 -7.20
N ALA A 119 6.16 -1.11 -8.08
CA ALA A 119 4.99 -0.27 -7.86
C ALA A 119 3.87 -0.76 -8.79
N LEU A 120 2.76 -1.24 -8.23
CA LEU A 120 1.67 -1.79 -9.04
C LEU A 120 0.32 -1.58 -8.37
N SER A 121 -0.74 -1.49 -9.17
CA SER A 121 -2.11 -1.46 -8.65
C SER A 121 -2.63 -2.87 -8.43
N GLY A 122 -2.50 -3.41 -7.22
CA GLY A 122 -2.88 -4.80 -6.90
C GLY A 122 -4.36 -5.10 -7.16
N HIS A 123 -5.22 -4.08 -7.11
CA HIS A 123 -6.64 -4.21 -7.46
C HIS A 123 -6.88 -4.61 -8.94
N ILE A 124 -6.05 -4.09 -9.85
CA ILE A 124 -6.24 -4.25 -11.31
C ILE A 124 -5.33 -5.36 -11.81
N ILE A 125 -4.08 -5.37 -11.37
CA ILE A 125 -3.03 -6.23 -11.91
C ILE A 125 -2.96 -7.49 -11.05
N SER A 126 -3.31 -8.63 -11.64
CA SER A 126 -3.04 -9.91 -11.01
C SER A 126 -1.54 -10.13 -10.93
N HIS A 127 -1.03 -10.47 -9.75
CA HIS A 127 0.40 -10.56 -9.52
C HIS A 127 0.75 -11.65 -8.52
N GLY A 128 2.00 -12.12 -8.59
CA GLY A 128 2.57 -13.07 -7.65
C GLY A 128 4.08 -13.19 -7.82
N VAL A 129 4.71 -13.94 -6.93
CA VAL A 129 6.16 -14.16 -6.94
C VAL A 129 6.41 -15.66 -6.85
N SER A 130 7.24 -16.17 -7.76
CA SER A 130 7.63 -17.58 -7.76
C SER A 130 8.37 -17.98 -6.47
N PRO A 131 8.45 -19.28 -6.16
CA PRO A 131 9.37 -19.78 -5.15
C PRO A 131 10.81 -19.33 -5.42
N CYS A 132 11.59 -19.10 -4.38
CA CYS A 132 12.99 -18.68 -4.47
C CYS A 132 13.91 -19.56 -3.65
N VAL A 133 15.21 -19.52 -3.96
CA VAL A 133 16.25 -20.21 -3.17
C VAL A 133 16.91 -19.20 -2.24
N GLY A 134 16.87 -19.44 -0.93
CA GLY A 134 17.44 -18.58 0.11
C GLY A 134 16.38 -17.81 0.90
N GLU A 135 16.81 -16.73 1.55
CA GLU A 135 15.99 -15.93 2.47
C GLU A 135 15.48 -14.67 1.80
N ARG A 136 14.20 -14.66 1.43
CA ARG A 136 13.51 -13.52 0.83
C ARG A 136 12.61 -12.84 1.85
N VAL A 137 12.78 -11.53 2.00
CA VAL A 137 11.87 -10.67 2.75
C VAL A 137 11.30 -9.63 1.80
N CYS A 138 9.96 -9.55 1.73
CA CYS A 138 9.26 -8.48 1.04
C CYS A 138 8.61 -7.55 2.06
N TYR A 139 8.90 -6.25 1.93
CA TYR A 139 8.15 -5.20 2.59
C TYR A 139 7.07 -4.72 1.63
N ALA A 140 5.81 -5.07 1.94
CA ALA A 140 4.64 -4.66 1.17
C ALA A 140 4.00 -3.45 1.84
N TYR A 141 4.05 -2.29 1.19
CA TYR A 141 3.43 -1.05 1.64
C TYR A 141 2.14 -0.81 0.87
N PHE A 142 1.05 -0.58 1.60
CA PHE A 142 -0.27 -0.46 1.01
C PHE A 142 -1.17 0.46 1.83
N MET A 143 -2.21 0.97 1.16
CA MET A 143 -3.11 1.95 1.74
C MET A 143 -4.49 1.34 2.00
N HIS A 144 -4.92 1.41 3.25
CA HIS A 144 -6.28 1.09 3.65
C HIS A 144 -7.14 2.34 3.58
N HIS A 145 -8.08 2.37 2.64
CA HIS A 145 -8.97 3.52 2.43
C HIS A 145 -9.72 3.98 3.69
N LYS A 146 -10.00 3.06 4.62
CA LYS A 146 -10.67 3.37 5.89
C LYS A 146 -9.87 4.32 6.78
N VAL A 147 -8.55 4.33 6.70
CA VAL A 147 -7.70 5.15 7.58
C VAL A 147 -7.81 6.64 7.20
N PRO A 148 -7.53 7.07 5.95
CA PRO A 148 -7.76 8.45 5.51
C PRO A 148 -9.19 8.93 5.73
N HIS A 149 -10.18 8.06 5.49
CA HIS A 149 -11.60 8.39 5.68
C HIS A 149 -11.92 8.71 7.13
N ARG A 150 -11.37 7.92 8.07
CA ARG A 150 -11.57 8.13 9.52
C ARG A 150 -10.96 9.44 10.01
N VAL A 151 -9.91 9.91 9.35
CA VAL A 151 -9.27 11.20 9.68
C VAL A 151 -9.82 12.38 8.86
N GLY A 152 -10.84 12.15 8.02
CA GLY A 152 -11.54 13.19 7.27
C GLY A 152 -10.85 13.62 5.97
N ILE A 153 -9.89 12.85 5.46
CA ILE A 153 -9.21 13.17 4.20
C ILE A 153 -9.96 12.53 3.02
N SER A 154 -10.63 13.38 2.23
CA SER A 154 -11.24 12.99 0.96
C SER A 154 -10.19 12.63 -0.09
N MET A 155 -10.51 11.63 -0.93
CA MET A 155 -9.70 11.23 -2.09
C MET A 155 -9.40 12.40 -3.03
N SER A 156 -10.32 13.38 -3.14
CA SER A 156 -10.16 14.54 -4.02
C SER A 156 -8.97 15.45 -3.65
N HIS A 157 -8.46 15.37 -2.40
CA HIS A 157 -7.32 16.17 -1.95
C HIS A 157 -5.97 15.79 -2.59
N GLY A 158 -5.89 14.66 -3.29
CA GLY A 158 -4.70 14.27 -4.05
C GLY A 158 -5.01 13.49 -5.32
N LEU A 159 -6.20 12.89 -5.41
CA LEU A 159 -6.58 11.95 -6.45
C LEU A 159 -7.88 12.37 -7.14
N ARG A 160 -8.02 13.65 -7.50
CA ARG A 160 -9.26 14.25 -8.02
C ARG A 160 -9.89 13.45 -9.18
N MET A 161 -9.09 13.06 -10.18
CA MET A 161 -9.58 12.27 -11.32
C MET A 161 -10.15 10.91 -10.89
N MET A 162 -9.56 10.29 -9.86
CA MET A 162 -10.01 9.01 -9.33
C MET A 162 -11.26 9.19 -8.47
N ALA A 163 -11.31 10.25 -7.65
CA ALA A 163 -12.50 10.62 -6.88
C ALA A 163 -13.71 10.79 -7.80
N ASP A 164 -13.55 11.52 -8.91
CA ASP A 164 -14.62 11.71 -9.90
C ASP A 164 -15.09 10.37 -10.51
N HIS A 165 -14.16 9.42 -10.75
CA HIS A 165 -14.53 8.09 -11.23
C HIS A 165 -15.35 7.34 -10.18
N TYR A 166 -14.93 7.35 -8.92
CA TYR A 166 -15.63 6.66 -7.84
C TYR A 166 -17.00 7.25 -7.53
N ASP A 167 -17.14 8.56 -7.54
CA ASP A 167 -18.42 9.25 -7.34
C ASP A 167 -19.40 8.89 -8.47
N ARG A 168 -18.94 8.84 -9.72
CA ARG A 168 -19.75 8.37 -10.87
C ARG A 168 -20.21 6.92 -10.69
N VAL A 169 -19.28 6.02 -10.36
CA VAL A 169 -19.60 4.58 -10.18
C VAL A 169 -20.58 4.38 -9.02
N GLN A 170 -20.48 5.14 -7.94
CA GLN A 170 -21.44 5.08 -6.83
C GLN A 170 -22.83 5.62 -7.22
N ALA A 171 -22.88 6.73 -7.95
CA ALA A 171 -24.14 7.30 -8.44
C ALA A 171 -24.89 6.30 -9.36
N GLU A 172 -24.17 5.62 -10.25
CA GLU A 172 -24.72 4.59 -11.15
C GLU A 172 -25.21 3.34 -10.40
N ARG A 173 -24.53 2.93 -9.32
CA ARG A 173 -24.99 1.80 -8.50
C ARG A 173 -26.27 2.13 -7.73
N THR A 174 -26.36 3.35 -7.22
CA THR A 174 -27.52 3.83 -6.44
C THR A 174 -28.75 4.02 -7.34
N SER A 175 -28.57 4.50 -8.57
CA SER A 175 -29.67 4.60 -9.53
C SER A 175 -30.19 3.24 -9.98
N LYS A 176 -29.31 2.23 -10.13
CA LYS A 176 -29.71 0.84 -10.44
C LYS A 176 -30.41 0.14 -9.27
N SER A 177 -29.99 0.35 -8.02
CA SER A 177 -30.68 -0.23 -6.85
C SER A 177 -32.08 0.33 -6.66
N ASN A 178 -32.28 1.60 -6.98
CA ASN A 178 -33.59 2.27 -6.87
C ASN A 178 -34.56 1.88 -8.00
N ASN A 179 -34.08 1.20 -9.04
CA ASN A 179 -34.86 0.74 -10.19
C ASN A 179 -35.21 -0.76 -10.14
N VAL A 180 -34.95 -1.45 -9.03
CA VAL A 180 -35.46 -2.81 -8.82
C VAL A 180 -36.88 -2.69 -8.25
N PRO A 181 -37.95 -3.03 -9.00
CA PRO A 181 -39.29 -3.02 -8.45
C PRO A 181 -39.38 -4.07 -7.34
N ASN A 182 -39.98 -3.70 -6.20
CA ASN A 182 -40.34 -4.65 -5.16
C ASN A 182 -41.26 -5.71 -5.77
N VAL A 183 -40.77 -6.94 -5.92
CA VAL A 183 -41.55 -8.13 -6.25
C VAL A 183 -41.93 -8.82 -4.95
#